data_AF-A0A839DVZ9-F1
#
_entry.id   AF-A0A839DVZ9-F1
#
_cell.length_a   1.000
_cell.length_b   1.000
_cell.length_c   1.000
_cell.angle_alpha   90.00
_cell.angle_beta   90.00
_cell.angle_gamma   90.00
#
_symmetry.space_group_name_H-M   'P 1'
#
loop_
_entity.id
_entity.type
_entity.pdbx_description
1 polymer ?
#
loop_
_entity_poly.entity_id
_entity_poly.type
_entity_poly.pdbx_seq_one_letter_code
_entity_poly.pdbx_strand_id
1 'polypeptide(L)' 'MNIKKILTWAGIAFLLFFLISAPEQAGGVVNGILASLRQAAEAVITFMQNIFR' A
#
# COMPACT_ATOMS: atom_id res chain seq x y z
N MET A 1 -18.78 13.89 -22.31
CA MET A 1 -18.30 12.78 -21.47
C MET A 1 -17.08 13.25 -20.69
N ASN A 2 -17.01 13.06 -19.37
CA ASN A 2 -15.90 13.60 -18.55
C ASN A 2 -14.79 12.55 -18.37
N ILE A 3 -13.63 12.78 -18.99
CA ILE A 3 -12.52 11.81 -19.01
C ILE A 3 -11.99 11.48 -17.61
N LYS A 4 -11.95 12.47 -16.70
CA LYS A 4 -11.55 12.25 -15.30
C LYS A 4 -12.45 11.21 -14.65
N LYS A 5 -13.77 11.35 -14.84
CA LYS A 5 -14.76 10.42 -14.27
C LYS A 5 -14.58 9.02 -14.81
N ILE A 6 -14.31 8.85 -16.11
CA ILE A 6 -14.08 7.54 -16.71
C ILE A 6 -12.82 6.89 -16.17
N LEU A 7 -11.72 7.63 -16.10
CA LEU A 7 -10.47 7.12 -15.56
C LEU A 7 -10.62 6.70 -14.09
N THR A 8 -11.34 7.49 -13.29
CA THR A 8 -11.66 7.12 -11.91
C THR A 8 -12.46 5.83 -11.84
N TRP A 9 -13.54 5.70 -12.61
CA TRP A 9 -14.36 4.48 -12.60
C TRP A 9 -13.64 3.26 -13.16
N ALA A 10 -12.83 3.43 -14.21
CA ALA A 10 -11.99 2.37 -14.76
C ALA A 10 -10.95 1.89 -13.74
N GLY A 11 -10.31 2.82 -13.01
CA GLY A 11 -9.37 2.48 -11.93
C GLY A 11 -10.06 1.74 -10.78
N ILE A 12 -11.24 2.18 -10.35
CA ILE A 12 -12.02 1.49 -9.31
C ILE A 12 -12.41 0.09 -9.77
N ALA A 13 -12.92 -0.05 -10.99
CA ALA A 13 -13.31 -1.35 -11.55
C ALA A 13 -12.09 -2.29 -11.65
N PHE A 14 -10.93 -1.78 -12.05
CA PHE A 14 -9.69 -2.54 -12.08
C PHE A 14 -9.27 -3.01 -10.68
N LEU A 15 -9.33 -2.14 -9.67
CA LEU A 15 -8.99 -2.51 -8.29
C LEU A 15 -9.92 -3.61 -7.75
N LEU A 16 -11.23 -3.48 -7.99
CA LEU A 16 -12.20 -4.52 -7.59
C LEU A 16 -11.97 -5.83 -8.33
N PHE A 17 -11.73 -5.77 -9.64
CA PHE A 17 -11.42 -6.94 -10.45
C PHE A 17 -10.13 -7.63 -9.96
N PHE A 18 -9.08 -6.86 -9.69
CA PHE A 18 -7.81 -7.37 -9.18
C PHE A 18 -7.98 -8.03 -7.81
N LEU A 19 -8.70 -7.38 -6.89
CA LEU A 19 -8.98 -7.93 -5.56
C LEU A 19 -9.73 -9.26 -5.63
N ILE A 20 -10.72 -9.39 -6.53
CA ILE A 20 -11.54 -10.60 -6.67
C ILE A 20 -10.78 -11.70 -7.42
N SER A 21 -10.07 -11.35 -8.49
CA SER A 21 -9.43 -12.33 -9.39
C SER A 21 -8.08 -12.83 -8.87
N ALA A 22 -7.42 -12.05 -8.01
CA ALA A 22 -6.10 -12.34 -7.47
C ALA A 22 -5.98 -12.01 -5.97
N PRO A 23 -6.80 -12.64 -5.10
CA PRO A 23 -6.90 -12.27 -3.69
C PRO A 23 -5.59 -12.45 -2.91
N GLU A 24 -4.82 -13.50 -3.19
CA GLU A 24 -3.50 -13.74 -2.56
C GLU A 24 -2.50 -12.62 -2.88
N GLN A 25 -2.48 -12.19 -4.15
CA GLN A 25 -1.57 -11.13 -4.59
C GLN A 25 -1.99 -9.77 -4.00
N ALA A 26 -3.29 -9.49 -3.95
CA ALA A 26 -3.83 -8.30 -3.29
C ALA A 26 -3.48 -8.27 -1.79
N GLY A 27 -3.58 -9.41 -1.10
CA GLY A 27 -3.12 -9.55 0.29
C GLY A 27 -1.62 -9.31 0.43
N GLY A 28 -0.81 -9.82 -0.51
CA GLY A 28 0.63 -9.57 -0.58
C GLY A 28 0.98 -8.09 -0.70
N VAL A 29 0.22 -7.30 -1.48
CA VAL A 29 0.42 -5.85 -1.59
C VAL A 29 0.19 -5.14 -0.26
N VAL A 30 -0.92 -5.44 0.43
CA VAL A 30 -1.22 -4.84 1.75
C VAL A 30 -0.16 -5.22 2.77
N ASN A 31 0.20 -6.50 2.84
CA ASN A 31 1.24 -6.98 3.74
C ASN A 31 2.61 -6.34 3.45
N GLY A 32 2.95 -6.13 2.17
CA GLY A 32 4.17 -5.43 1.77
C GLY A 32 4.20 -3.97 2.21
N ILE A 33 3.06 -3.26 2.11
CA ILE A 33 2.93 -1.89 2.63
C ILE A 33 3.13 -1.89 4.15
N LEU A 34 2.45 -2.78 4.88
CA LEU A 34 2.57 -2.87 6.34
C LEU A 34 4.01 -3.22 6.79
N ALA A 35 4.67 -4.13 6.08
CA ALA A 35 6.08 -4.47 6.33
C ALA A 35 7.00 -3.25 6.13
N SER A 36 6.77 -2.48 5.07
CA SER A 36 7.54 -1.26 4.78
C SER A 36 7.33 -0.19 5.87
N LEU A 37 6.09 -0.01 6.33
CA LEU A 37 5.78 0.91 7.43
C LEU A 37 6.46 0.48 8.74
N ARG A 38 6.47 -0.83 9.02
CA ARG A 38 7.18 -1.37 10.20
C ARG A 38 8.68 -1.12 10.12
N GLN A 39 9.30 -1.37 8.96
CA GLN A 39 10.73 -1.10 8.75
C GLN A 39 11.06 0.39 8.93
N ALA A 40 10.21 1.29 8.41
CA ALA A 40 10.36 2.72 8.62
C ALA A 40 10.27 3.08 10.11
N ALA A 41 9.34 2.49 10.85
CA ALA A 41 9.21 2.71 12.29
C ALA A 41 10.44 2.21 13.06
N GLU A 42 10.95 1.02 12.75
CA GLU A 42 12.17 0.47 13.35
C GLU A 42 13.40 1.35 13.08
N ALA A 43 13.50 1.93 11.87
CA ALA A 43 14.56 2.89 11.54
C ALA A 43 14.49 4.17 12.39
N VAL A 44 13.28 4.74 12.58
CA VAL A 44 13.07 5.93 13.42
C VAL A 44 13.42 5.64 14.88
N ILE A 45 12.98 4.49 15.41
CA ILE A 45 13.30 4.06 16.77
C ILE A 45 14.82 3.92 16.95
N THR A 46 15.49 3.26 16.00
CA THR A 46 16.94 3.06 16.02
C THR A 46 17.69 4.40 16.01
N PHE A 47 17.25 5.33 15.17
CA PHE A 47 17.81 6.68 15.13
C PHE A 47 17.67 7.41 16.47
N MET A 48 16.48 7.40 17.07
CA MET A 48 16.25 8.00 18.40
C MET A 48 17.15 7.37 19.46
N GLN A 49 17.25 6.04 19.50
CA GLN A 49 18.15 5.37 20.46
C GLN A 49 19.62 5.73 20.26
N ASN A 50 20.06 6.02 19.04
CA ASN A 50 21.43 6.46 18.77
C ASN A 50 21.69 7.91 19.19
N ILE A 51 20.66 8.75 19.28
CA ILE A 51 20.79 10.13 19.79
C ILE A 51 20.89 10.15 21.32
N PHE A 52 20.18 9.26 22.00
CA PHE A 52 20.09 9.23 23.47
C PHE A 52 21.08 8.27 24.14
N ARG A 53 22.01 7.70 23.38
CA ARG A 53 23.19 6.98 23.87
C ARG A 53 24.40 7.91 23.86
#